data_AF-A0A968JYH7-F1
#
_entry.id   AF-A0A968JYH7-F1
#
_cell.length_a   1.000
_cell.length_b   1.000
_cell.length_c   1.000
_cell.angle_alpha   90.00
_cell.angle_beta   90.00
_cell.angle_gamma   90.00
#
_symmetry.space_group_name_H-M   'P 1'
#
loop_
_entity.id
_entity.type
_entity.pdbx_description
1 polymer ?
#
loop_
_entity_poly.entity_id
_entity_poly.type
_entity_poly.pdbx_seq_one_letter_code
_entity_poly.pdbx_strand_id
1 'polypeptide(L)'
;DKLTDDGIFSAWIPLFNLESDLLKSLLNTLHQAFPYISVWYSTDFNNKHAIMTGSKKPLKLDFNLFLEEINQPLVKQSLAMAGLDNPLQLFYSYVGNETTIGPKVKDYPVNTDDNLMLAYFIPKQEIKVKKMWLKTLIF
;
A
#
# COMPACT_ATOMS: atom_id res chain seq x y z
N ASP A 1 -16.50 -1.73 11.56
CA ASP A 1 -16.82 -0.72 12.60
C ASP A 1 -16.11 -0.94 13.94
N LYS A 2 -14.76 -0.96 13.96
CA LYS A 2 -13.97 -1.01 15.21
C LYS A 2 -12.91 0.09 15.32
N LEU A 3 -12.68 0.83 14.24
CA LEU A 3 -11.81 2.00 14.22
C LEU A 3 -12.58 3.23 14.70
N THR A 4 -11.90 4.13 15.41
CA THR A 4 -12.39 5.47 15.71
C THR A 4 -12.54 6.28 14.42
N ASP A 5 -13.17 7.45 14.50
CA ASP A 5 -13.32 8.34 13.33
C ASP A 5 -11.99 8.86 12.77
N ASP A 6 -10.94 8.86 13.60
CA ASP A 6 -9.55 9.19 13.23
C ASP A 6 -8.66 7.94 13.06
N GLY A 7 -9.26 6.75 13.13
CA GLY A 7 -8.52 5.49 13.05
C GLY A 7 -7.93 5.25 11.67
N ILE A 8 -6.68 4.79 11.64
CA ILE A 8 -5.97 4.42 10.42
C ILE A 8 -5.83 2.90 10.36
N PHE A 9 -6.24 2.32 9.24
CA PHE A 9 -5.90 0.95 8.87
C PHE A 9 -4.55 0.93 8.17
N SER A 10 -3.70 -0.04 8.47
CA SER A 10 -2.44 -0.28 7.76
C SER A 10 -2.21 -1.77 7.62
N ALA A 11 -1.91 -2.22 6.41
CA ALA A 11 -1.65 -3.61 6.10
C ALA A 11 -0.38 -3.78 5.27
N TRP A 12 0.34 -4.86 5.58
CA TRP A 12 1.50 -5.30 4.82
C TRP A 12 1.06 -6.30 3.75
N ILE A 13 1.21 -5.93 2.48
CA ILE A 13 0.67 -6.69 1.35
C ILE A 13 1.82 -7.35 0.59
N PRO A 14 1.92 -8.69 0.58
CA PRO A 14 2.91 -9.40 -0.20
C PRO A 14 2.59 -9.30 -1.70
N LEU A 15 3.54 -8.77 -2.47
CA LEU A 15 3.44 -8.59 -3.91
C LEU A 15 4.15 -9.70 -4.69
N PHE A 16 4.89 -10.58 -4.00
CA PHE A 16 5.77 -11.55 -4.63
C PHE A 16 5.08 -12.64 -5.46
N ASN A 17 3.75 -12.75 -5.38
CA ASN A 17 2.90 -13.65 -6.17
C ASN A 17 1.54 -12.99 -6.41
N LEU A 18 1.52 -11.71 -6.79
CA LEU A 18 0.26 -11.00 -7.02
C LEU A 18 0.24 -10.48 -8.46
N GLU A 19 -0.50 -11.17 -9.32
CA GLU A 19 -0.80 -10.65 -10.66
C GLU A 19 -1.43 -9.25 -10.59
N SER A 20 -1.15 -8.43 -11.60
CA SER A 20 -1.56 -7.03 -11.60
C SER A 20 -3.07 -6.87 -11.40
N ASP A 21 -3.89 -7.74 -11.97
CA ASP A 21 -5.34 -7.61 -11.88
C ASP A 21 -5.83 -7.93 -10.47
N LEU A 22 -5.23 -8.92 -9.79
CA LEU A 22 -5.53 -9.23 -8.38
C LEU A 22 -5.07 -8.12 -7.44
N LEU A 23 -3.94 -7.47 -7.72
CA LEU A 23 -3.49 -6.28 -6.98
C LEU A 23 -4.48 -5.12 -7.14
N LYS A 24 -4.97 -4.88 -8.36
CA LYS A 24 -5.96 -3.83 -8.61
C LYS A 24 -7.31 -4.17 -7.96
N SER A 25 -7.74 -5.42 -7.97
CA SER A 25 -8.91 -5.89 -7.22
C SER A 25 -8.75 -5.67 -5.71
N LEU A 26 -7.57 -5.97 -5.14
CA LEU A 26 -7.26 -5.70 -3.74
C LEU A 26 -7.33 -4.20 -3.43
N LEU A 27 -6.71 -3.36 -4.26
CA LEU A 27 -6.73 -1.90 -4.10
C LEU A 27 -8.15 -1.34 -4.23
N ASN A 28 -8.96 -1.84 -5.16
CA ASN A 28 -10.35 -1.43 -5.28
C ASN A 28 -11.16 -1.83 -4.04
N THR A 29 -10.94 -3.04 -3.53
CA THR A 29 -11.57 -3.53 -2.29
C THR A 29 -11.24 -2.62 -1.10
N LEU A 30 -9.96 -2.28 -0.95
CA LEU A 30 -9.51 -1.40 0.12
C LEU A 30 -10.07 0.02 -0.05
N HIS A 31 -10.13 0.54 -1.27
CA HIS A 31 -10.71 1.86 -1.57
C HIS A 31 -12.24 1.93 -1.35
N GLN A 32 -12.95 0.83 -1.58
CA GLN A 32 -14.38 0.72 -1.27
C GLN A 32 -14.63 0.69 0.24
N ALA A 33 -13.72 0.08 1.01
CA ALA A 33 -13.80 0.08 2.48
C ALA A 33 -13.34 1.41 3.10
N PHE A 34 -12.38 2.10 2.47
CA PHE A 34 -11.80 3.34 2.94
C PHE A 34 -11.74 4.39 1.82
N PRO A 35 -12.44 5.53 1.96
CA PRO A 35 -12.47 6.56 0.93
C PRO A 35 -11.10 7.22 0.69
N TYR A 36 -10.22 7.23 1.71
CA TYR A 36 -8.87 7.77 1.60
C TYR A 36 -7.86 6.66 1.81
N ILE A 37 -6.94 6.53 0.87
CA ILE A 37 -5.95 5.46 0.87
C ILE A 37 -4.58 6.02 0.55
N SER A 38 -3.52 5.38 1.02
CA SER A 38 -2.19 5.63 0.48
C SER A 38 -1.40 4.33 0.37
N VAL A 39 -0.60 4.24 -0.69
CA VAL A 39 0.22 3.07 -1.00
C VAL A 39 1.69 3.46 -0.97
N TRP A 40 2.46 2.64 -0.27
CA TRP A 40 3.88 2.82 -0.06
C TRP A 40 4.61 1.55 -0.47
N TYR A 41 5.67 1.69 -1.23
CA TYR A 41 6.52 0.61 -1.66
C TYR A 41 7.96 1.08 -1.80
N SER A 42 8.85 0.53 -0.97
CA SER A 42 10.29 0.76 -1.11
C SER A 42 10.88 -0.22 -2.13
N THR A 43 11.62 0.31 -3.09
CA THR A 43 12.41 -0.48 -4.05
C THR A 43 13.73 -0.96 -3.47
N ASP A 44 14.13 -0.39 -2.34
CA ASP A 44 15.40 -0.70 -1.70
C ASP A 44 15.20 -1.95 -0.84
N PHE A 45 16.01 -2.98 -1.13
CA PHE A 45 16.04 -4.33 -0.58
C PHE A 45 15.07 -5.37 -1.19
N ASN A 46 15.27 -6.63 -0.79
CA ASN A 46 14.42 -7.81 -1.06
C ASN A 46 12.94 -7.65 -0.64
N ASN A 47 12.51 -6.44 -0.27
CA ASN A 47 11.15 -6.15 0.13
C ASN A 47 10.23 -6.22 -1.09
N LYS A 48 9.42 -7.28 -1.10
CA LYS A 48 8.38 -7.49 -2.10
C LYS A 48 7.00 -7.22 -1.50
N HIS A 49 6.90 -6.27 -0.58
CA HIS A 49 5.64 -5.91 0.05
C HIS A 49 5.36 -4.42 -0.06
N ALA A 50 4.11 -4.08 -0.36
CA ALA A 50 3.62 -2.72 -0.18
C ALA A 50 3.01 -2.56 1.22
N ILE A 51 3.05 -1.34 1.74
CA ILE A 51 2.19 -0.91 2.85
C ILE A 51 1.00 -0.18 2.23
N MET A 52 -0.19 -0.65 2.55
CA MET A 52 -1.43 0.01 2.16
C MET A 52 -2.11 0.53 3.40
N THR A 53 -2.44 1.81 3.39
CA THR A 53 -3.16 2.46 4.48
C THR A 53 -4.53 2.93 4.02
N GLY A 54 -5.49 2.92 4.93
CA GLY A 54 -6.86 3.35 4.69
C GLY A 54 -7.39 4.18 5.86
N SER A 55 -8.18 5.20 5.56
CA SER A 55 -8.81 6.06 6.56
C SER A 55 -10.19 6.56 6.09
N LYS A 56 -11.04 6.91 7.06
CA LYS A 56 -12.30 7.61 6.82
C LYS A 56 -12.11 9.10 6.57
N LYS A 57 -10.94 9.65 6.94
CA LYS A 57 -10.58 11.07 6.76
C LYS A 57 -9.38 11.21 5.83
N PRO A 58 -9.21 12.36 5.15
CA PRO A 58 -8.09 12.60 4.24
C PRO A 58 -6.74 12.34 4.90
N LEU A 59 -5.90 11.51 4.25
CA LEU A 59 -4.51 11.30 4.62
C LEU A 59 -3.67 12.43 4.02
N LYS A 60 -3.50 13.51 4.78
CA LYS A 60 -2.70 14.66 4.33
C LYS A 60 -1.22 14.41 4.59
N LEU A 61 -0.42 14.41 3.52
CA LEU A 61 1.03 14.44 3.60
C LEU A 61 1.49 15.89 3.76
N ASP A 62 1.62 16.34 5.02
CA ASP A 62 2.32 17.57 5.36
C ASP A 62 3.82 17.27 5.46
N PHE A 63 4.63 17.85 4.57
CA PHE A 63 6.05 17.57 4.49
C PHE A 63 6.83 18.06 5.72
N ASN A 64 6.40 19.16 6.35
CA ASN A 64 7.07 19.66 7.56
C ASN A 64 6.80 18.72 8.73
N LEU A 65 5.53 18.35 8.93
CA LEU A 65 5.15 17.39 9.97
C LEU A 65 5.82 16.03 9.73
N PHE A 66 5.92 15.58 8.48
CA PHE A 66 6.63 14.36 8.12
C PHE A 66 8.10 14.39 8.55
N LEU A 67 8.81 15.49 8.28
CA LEU A 67 10.21 15.65 8.70
C LEU A 67 10.36 15.74 10.23
N GLU A 68 9.38 16.29 10.93
CA GLU A 68 9.38 16.32 12.40
C GLU A 68 9.16 14.90 12.96
N GLU A 69 8.13 14.21 12.50
CA GLU A 69 7.75 12.88 13.00
C GLU A 69 8.81 11.80 12.71
N ILE A 70 9.44 11.86 11.53
CA ILE A 70 10.45 10.87 11.17
C ILE A 70 11.72 10.98 12.03
N ASN A 71 11.98 12.16 12.60
CA ASN A 71 13.12 12.39 13.48
C ASN A 71 12.84 11.99 14.94
N GLN A 72 11.61 11.59 15.27
CA GLN A 72 11.30 11.04 16.58
C GLN A 72 12.18 9.80 16.84
N PRO A 73 12.83 9.68 18.02
CA PRO A 73 13.88 8.67 18.24
C PRO A 73 13.45 7.24 17.91
N LEU A 74 12.23 6.85 18.31
CA LEU A 74 11.70 5.50 18.08
C LEU A 74 11.36 5.26 16.60
N VAL A 75 10.80 6.27 15.92
CA VAL A 75 10.47 6.20 14.49
C VAL A 75 11.75 6.06 13.68
N LYS A 76 12.73 6.93 13.95
CA LYS A 76 14.04 6.91 13.31
C LYS A 76 14.76 5.57 13.49
N GLN A 77 14.75 5.03 14.71
CA GLN A 77 15.35 3.72 15.00
C GLN A 77 14.65 2.60 14.22
N SER A 78 13.32 2.58 14.20
CA SER A 78 12.54 1.57 13.49
C SER A 78 12.77 1.63 11.98
N LEU A 79 12.78 2.83 11.40
CA LEU A 79 13.05 3.01 9.98
C LEU A 79 14.49 2.63 9.61
N ALA A 80 15.47 2.93 10.46
CA ALA A 80 16.85 2.48 10.26
C ALA A 80 16.97 0.94 10.23
N MET A 81 16.23 0.22 11.08
CA MET A 81 16.16 -1.25 11.02
C MET A 81 15.56 -1.76 9.71
N ALA A 82 14.69 -0.98 9.07
CA ALA A 82 14.08 -1.28 7.78
C ALA A 82 14.91 -0.77 6.57
N GLY A 83 16.08 -0.16 6.81
CA GLY A 83 16.91 0.44 5.76
C GLY A 83 16.32 1.72 5.15
N LEU A 84 15.50 2.45 5.91
CA LEU A 84 14.84 3.71 5.55
C LEU A 84 15.31 4.86 6.47
N ASP A 85 16.60 4.91 6.77
CA ASP A 85 17.21 5.86 7.72
C ASP A 85 17.27 7.32 7.19
N ASN A 86 16.90 7.54 5.93
CA ASN A 86 16.78 8.85 5.31
C ASN A 86 15.30 9.22 5.05
N PRO A 87 14.81 10.38 5.52
CA PRO A 87 13.46 10.86 5.24
C PRO A 87 13.06 10.87 3.77
N LEU A 88 14.01 11.17 2.88
CA LEU A 88 13.75 11.15 1.45
C LEU A 88 13.48 9.73 0.95
N GLN A 89 14.12 8.69 1.50
CA GLN A 89 13.86 7.30 1.08
C GLN A 89 12.44 6.87 1.42
N LEU A 90 11.95 7.19 2.62
CA LEU A 90 10.56 6.91 2.98
C LEU A 90 9.60 7.70 2.06
N PHE A 91 9.89 8.96 1.77
CA PHE A 91 9.08 9.75 0.83
C PHE A 91 9.10 9.17 -0.60
N TYR A 92 10.26 8.72 -1.09
CA TYR A 92 10.40 8.05 -2.39
C TYR A 92 9.61 6.73 -2.46
N SER A 93 9.33 6.10 -1.32
CA SER A 93 8.49 4.91 -1.29
C SER A 93 7.01 5.21 -1.53
N TYR A 94 6.57 6.47 -1.47
CA TYR A 94 5.19 6.83 -1.73
C TYR A 94 4.81 6.59 -3.20
N VAL A 95 3.80 5.76 -3.44
CA VAL A 95 3.32 5.40 -4.78
C VAL A 95 2.13 6.25 -5.20
N GLY A 96 1.20 6.52 -4.28
CA GLY A 96 -0.01 7.25 -4.60
C GLY A 96 -1.10 7.14 -3.53
N ASN A 97 -2.22 7.80 -3.81
CA ASN A 97 -3.39 7.90 -2.94
C ASN A 97 -4.69 7.63 -3.71
N GLU A 98 -5.83 7.89 -3.08
CA GLU A 98 -7.16 7.69 -3.67
C GLU A 98 -7.33 8.39 -5.03
N THR A 99 -6.74 9.58 -5.23
CA THR A 99 -6.93 10.34 -6.48
C THR A 99 -6.12 9.75 -7.64
N THR A 100 -4.96 9.16 -7.38
CA THR A 100 -4.13 8.55 -8.42
C THR A 100 -4.43 7.07 -8.64
N ILE A 101 -4.83 6.36 -7.58
CA ILE A 101 -5.09 4.91 -7.61
C ILE A 101 -6.55 4.61 -7.93
N GLY A 102 -7.51 5.34 -7.33
CA GLY A 102 -8.94 5.09 -7.48
C GLY A 102 -9.40 4.97 -8.94
N PRO A 103 -9.06 5.93 -9.83
CA PRO A 103 -9.43 5.85 -11.24
C PRO A 103 -8.85 4.63 -11.98
N LYS A 104 -7.70 4.09 -11.54
CA LYS A 104 -7.02 2.96 -12.17
C LYS A 104 -7.58 1.60 -11.74
N VAL A 105 -8.32 1.56 -10.63
CA VAL A 105 -8.78 0.31 -10.01
C VAL A 105 -10.30 0.18 -9.95
N LYS A 106 -11.06 1.26 -10.19
CA LYS A 106 -12.52 1.28 -10.06
C LYS A 106 -13.26 0.18 -10.83
N ASP A 107 -12.74 -0.20 -11.99
CA ASP A 107 -13.37 -1.18 -12.90
C ASP A 107 -12.95 -2.63 -12.59
N TYR A 108 -12.07 -2.83 -11.60
CA TYR A 108 -11.63 -4.16 -11.16
C TYR A 108 -12.58 -4.75 -10.13
N PRO A 109 -12.80 -6.07 -10.12
CA PRO A 109 -13.76 -6.68 -9.21
C PRO A 109 -13.32 -6.57 -7.75
N VAL A 110 -14.27 -6.26 -6.87
CA VAL A 110 -14.04 -6.22 -5.41
C VAL A 110 -14.01 -7.63 -4.85
N ASN A 111 -13.04 -7.93 -3.99
CA ASN A 111 -12.98 -9.18 -3.25
C ASN A 111 -14.03 -9.15 -2.13
N THR A 112 -14.89 -10.16 -2.09
CA THR A 112 -15.97 -10.30 -1.13
C THR A 112 -15.98 -11.73 -0.56
N ASP A 113 -16.70 -11.93 0.54
CA ASP A 113 -16.85 -13.26 1.14
C ASP A 113 -17.60 -14.25 0.20
N ASP A 114 -18.39 -13.73 -0.75
CA ASP A 114 -19.13 -14.55 -1.72
C ASP A 114 -18.27 -15.01 -2.91
N ASN A 115 -17.21 -14.27 -3.25
CA ASN A 115 -16.34 -14.60 -4.39
C ASN A 115 -14.96 -15.15 -4.00
N LEU A 116 -14.49 -14.86 -2.78
CA LEU A 116 -13.20 -15.31 -2.21
C LEU A 116 -12.02 -15.21 -3.19
N MET A 117 -12.06 -14.24 -4.09
CA MET A 117 -11.20 -14.19 -5.26
C MET A 117 -9.72 -14.23 -4.88
N LEU A 118 -9.31 -13.39 -3.95
CA LEU A 118 -7.92 -13.31 -3.51
C LEU A 118 -7.47 -14.64 -2.87
N ALA A 119 -8.28 -15.19 -1.97
CA ALA A 119 -7.97 -16.45 -1.29
C ALA A 119 -7.92 -17.65 -2.26
N TYR A 120 -8.73 -17.63 -3.32
CA TYR A 120 -8.78 -18.69 -4.32
C TYR A 120 -7.63 -18.62 -5.33
N PHE A 121 -7.33 -17.42 -5.86
CA PHE A 121 -6.36 -17.27 -6.96
C PHE A 121 -4.91 -17.10 -6.49
N ILE A 122 -4.65 -16.48 -5.33
CA ILE A 122 -3.28 -16.27 -4.84
C ILE A 122 -2.51 -17.59 -4.67
N PRO A 123 -3.06 -18.66 -4.03
CA PRO A 123 -2.33 -19.92 -3.87
C PRO A 123 -2.05 -20.67 -5.17
N LYS A 124 -2.78 -20.35 -6.24
CA LYS A 124 -2.65 -21.00 -7.55
C LYS A 124 -1.61 -20.36 -8.47
N GLN A 125 -1.08 -19.21 -8.09
CA GLN A 125 -0.06 -18.54 -8.89
C GLN A 125 1.30 -19.25 -8.75
N GLU A 126 1.93 -19.51 -9.89
CA GLU A 126 3.32 -19.95 -9.90
C GLU A 126 4.23 -18.85 -9.36
N ILE A 127 5.19 -19.22 -8.51
CA ILE A 127 6.20 -18.29 -7.99
C ILE A 127 7.09 -17.84 -9.14
N LYS A 128 6.74 -16.71 -9.75
CA LYS A 128 7.54 -16.06 -10.80
C LYS A 128 8.20 -14.84 -10.20
N VAL A 129 9.53 -14.86 -10.09
CA VAL A 129 10.32 -13.67 -9.73
C VAL A 129 10.29 -12.69 -10.90
N LYS A 130 9.19 -11.92 -11.05
CA LYS A 130 9.06 -10.86 -12.05
C LYS A 130 9.45 -9.52 -11.46
N LYS A 131 10.40 -8.82 -12.10
CA LYS A 131 10.88 -7.46 -11.76
C LYS A 131 9.92 -6.32 -12.17
N MET A 132 8.66 -6.59 -12.53
CA MET A 132 7.94 -5.76 -13.51
C MET A 132 6.51 -5.38 -13.11
N TRP A 133 6.31 -4.78 -11.95
CA TRP A 133 4.97 -4.33 -11.51
C TRP A 133 4.90 -2.82 -11.19
N LEU A 134 6.02 -2.17 -10.86
CA LEU A 134 6.09 -0.70 -10.68
C LEU A 134 5.57 0.06 -11.92
N LYS A 135 5.81 -0.47 -13.13
CA LYS A 135 5.30 0.15 -14.36
C LYS A 135 3.78 0.21 -14.42
N THR A 136 3.06 -0.70 -13.77
CA THR A 136 1.61 -0.85 -13.94
C THR A 136 0.77 0.02 -13.01
N LEU A 137 1.37 0.51 -11.91
CA LEU A 137 0.73 1.47 -11.00
C LEU A 137 1.14 2.91 -11.29
N ILE A 138 2.35 3.11 -11.81
CA ILE A 138 2.92 4.44 -12.06
C ILE A 138 2.66 4.89 -13.51
N PHE A 139 2.59 3.97 -14.49
CA PHE A 139 2.29 4.25 -15.89
C PHE A 139 1.02 3.56 -16.37
#